data_AF-A0A1Y3N896-F1
#
_entry.id   AF-A0A1Y3N896-F1
#
_cell.length_a   1.000
_cell.length_b   1.000
_cell.length_c   1.000
_cell.angle_alpha   90.00
_cell.angle_beta   90.00
_cell.angle_gamma   90.00
#
_symmetry.space_group_name_H-M   'P 1'
#
loop_
_entity.id
_entity.type
_entity.pdbx_description
1 polymer ?
#
loop_
_entity_poly.entity_id
_entity_poly.type
_entity_poly.pdbx_seq_one_letter_code
_entity_poly.pdbx_strand_id
1 'polypeptide(L)'
;MSINENLTLYIYINFYKAGEQVFSERNHQHRHILLEDEILDKFSLSIIPKDQRKPNSHLSLLAMVDCWHKLNINPYDHMICETPIFRLLLGIAEYLFRNDDFLDEAIEAALTDIDIRADDLEYCLSATIWENIIHYKDMEHYNLQFEDVSGFFKERLDEAIHINSIK
;
A
#
# COMPACT_ATOMS: atom_id res chain seq x y z
N MET A 1 22.37 3.64 13.17
CA MET A 1 22.95 3.83 11.82
C MET A 1 22.28 5.09 11.26
N SER A 2 23.03 6.17 11.04
CA SER A 2 22.46 7.42 10.52
C SER A 2 22.37 7.33 8.99
N ILE A 3 21.18 7.57 8.44
CA ILE A 3 20.96 7.70 7.00
C ILE A 3 21.60 9.03 6.57
N ASN A 4 22.41 9.01 5.52
CA ASN A 4 23.06 10.22 4.98
C ASN A 4 22.00 11.13 4.32
N GLU A 5 22.09 12.45 4.53
CA GLU A 5 21.17 13.45 3.93
C GLU A 5 21.01 13.29 2.40
N ASN A 6 22.06 12.89 1.69
CA ASN A 6 22.00 12.63 0.25
C ASN A 6 21.12 11.43 -0.11
N LEU A 7 21.10 10.40 0.74
CA LEU A 7 20.26 9.23 0.56
C LEU A 7 18.80 9.55 0.88
N THR A 8 18.55 10.32 1.94
CA THR A 8 17.22 10.83 2.26
C THR A 8 16.64 11.62 1.08
N LEU A 9 17.37 12.63 0.59
CA LEU A 9 16.91 13.44 -0.55
C LEU A 9 16.64 12.60 -1.80
N TYR A 10 17.48 11.59 -2.07
CA TYR A 10 17.28 10.65 -3.17
C TYR A 10 15.99 9.84 -3.03
N ILE A 11 15.68 9.35 -1.83
CA ILE A 11 14.45 8.58 -1.54
C ILE A 11 13.21 9.45 -1.77
N TYR A 12 13.20 10.68 -1.23
CA TYR A 12 12.11 11.64 -1.47
C TYR A 12 11.90 11.87 -2.97
N ILE A 13 12.96 12.25 -3.69
CA ILE A 13 12.89 12.51 -5.13
C ILE A 13 12.32 11.32 -5.91
N ASN A 14 12.70 10.09 -5.54
CA ASN A 14 12.23 8.90 -6.23
C ASN A 14 10.74 8.64 -5.98
N PHE A 15 10.25 8.76 -4.75
CA PHE A 15 8.83 8.53 -4.47
C PHE A 15 7.94 9.59 -5.13
N TYR A 16 8.35 10.86 -5.11
CA TYR A 16 7.64 11.91 -5.84
C TYR A 16 7.58 11.64 -7.34
N LYS A 17 8.70 11.22 -7.95
CA LYS A 17 8.72 10.83 -9.37
C LYS A 17 7.87 9.60 -9.66
N ALA A 18 7.86 8.62 -8.76
CA ALA A 18 7.03 7.43 -8.90
C ALA A 18 5.54 7.79 -8.85
N GLY A 19 5.13 8.61 -7.88
CA GLY A 19 3.79 9.14 -7.76
C GLY A 19 3.36 9.94 -8.99
N GLU A 20 4.21 10.86 -9.45
CA GLU A 20 3.95 11.64 -10.67
C GLU A 20 3.80 10.73 -11.88
N GLN A 21 4.70 9.76 -12.08
CA GLN A 21 4.58 8.85 -13.22
C GLN A 21 3.30 8.03 -13.16
N VAL A 22 2.95 7.45 -12.01
CA VAL A 22 1.83 6.51 -11.88
C VAL A 22 0.48 7.24 -11.84
N PHE A 23 0.39 8.35 -11.10
CA PHE A 23 -0.86 9.07 -10.83
C PHE A 23 -0.96 10.44 -11.54
N SER A 24 -0.14 10.71 -12.56
CA SER A 24 -0.31 11.92 -13.38
C SER A 24 -1.65 11.93 -14.12
N GLU A 25 -2.13 13.13 -14.42
CA GLU A 25 -3.32 13.38 -15.26
C GLU A 25 -3.30 12.67 -16.62
N ARG A 26 -2.13 12.20 -17.08
CA ARG A 26 -1.97 11.48 -18.35
C ARG A 26 -2.35 10.01 -18.27
N ASN A 27 -2.19 9.37 -17.10
CA ASN A 27 -2.63 7.99 -16.88
C ASN A 27 -4.11 7.93 -16.47
N HIS A 28 -4.63 9.07 -16.01
CA HIS A 28 -6.03 9.25 -15.68
C HIS A 28 -6.90 9.41 -16.93
N GLN A 29 -7.63 8.36 -17.30
CA GLN A 29 -8.91 8.58 -18.01
C GLN A 29 -9.99 9.17 -17.09
N HIS A 30 -9.75 9.16 -15.77
CA HIS A 30 -10.66 9.63 -14.73
C HIS A 30 -10.12 10.89 -14.03
N ARG A 31 -10.79 12.04 -14.20
CA ARG A 31 -10.40 13.32 -13.56
C ARG A 31 -10.61 13.37 -12.04
N HIS A 32 -11.17 12.31 -11.44
CA HIS A 32 -11.52 12.23 -10.03
C HIS A 32 -10.77 11.07 -9.36
N ILE A 33 -10.34 11.27 -8.11
CA ILE A 33 -9.75 10.22 -7.26
C ILE A 33 -10.69 9.01 -7.26
N LEU A 34 -10.14 7.80 -7.40
CA LEU A 34 -10.92 6.56 -7.51
C LEU A 34 -11.88 6.31 -6.35
N LEU A 35 -11.50 6.75 -5.16
CA LEU A 35 -12.32 6.70 -3.96
C LEU A 35 -12.69 8.13 -3.57
N GLU A 36 -13.98 8.41 -3.45
CA GLU A 36 -14.46 9.67 -2.89
C GLU A 36 -14.00 9.79 -1.43
N ASP A 37 -13.66 11.00 -0.99
CA ASP A 37 -13.19 11.30 0.35
C ASP A 37 -14.12 10.72 1.44
N GLU A 38 -15.44 10.68 1.21
CA GLU A 38 -16.42 10.09 2.15
C GLU A 38 -16.30 8.56 2.33
N ILE A 39 -15.77 7.84 1.33
CA ILE A 39 -15.52 6.40 1.42
C ILE A 39 -14.15 6.17 2.07
N LEU A 40 -13.14 6.95 1.68
CA LEU A 40 -11.82 6.90 2.32
C LEU A 40 -11.88 7.27 3.80
N ASP A 41 -12.64 8.28 4.21
CA ASP A 41 -12.83 8.67 5.60
C ASP A 41 -13.49 7.56 6.45
N LYS A 42 -14.29 6.67 5.83
CA LYS A 42 -14.88 5.51 6.50
C LYS A 42 -13.90 4.34 6.65
N PHE A 43 -12.87 4.27 5.80
CA PHE A 43 -11.97 3.12 5.72
C PHE A 43 -10.51 3.42 6.09
N SER A 44 -10.06 4.68 6.16
CA SER A 44 -8.66 5.01 6.47
C SER A 44 -8.42 6.45 6.94
N LEU A 45 -7.53 6.52 7.93
CA LEU A 45 -6.66 7.64 8.32
C LEU A 45 -7.32 8.88 8.95
N SER A 46 -8.50 9.33 8.52
CA SER A 46 -9.08 10.61 8.96
C SER A 46 -9.73 10.63 10.34
N ILE A 47 -10.19 9.47 10.82
CA ILE A 47 -11.02 9.34 12.04
C ILE A 47 -10.24 9.72 13.30
N ILE A 48 -8.92 9.52 13.28
CA ILE A 48 -8.05 9.84 14.41
C ILE A 48 -7.53 11.28 14.22
N PRO A 49 -7.73 12.18 15.20
CA PRO A 49 -7.17 13.52 15.17
C PRO A 49 -5.67 13.50 14.85
N LYS A 50 -5.15 14.47 14.07
CA LYS A 50 -3.73 14.50 13.66
C LYS A 50 -2.77 14.36 14.86
N ASP A 51 -3.13 14.92 16.02
CA ASP A 51 -2.39 14.85 17.29
C ASP A 51 -2.39 13.46 17.95
N GLN A 52 -3.27 12.56 17.53
CA GLN A 52 -3.41 11.19 18.05
C GLN A 52 -2.99 10.13 17.03
N ARG A 53 -2.70 10.52 15.78
CA ARG A 53 -2.20 9.60 14.77
C ARG A 53 -0.78 9.18 15.14
N LYS A 54 -0.55 7.88 15.15
CA LYS A 54 0.81 7.35 15.11
C LYS A 54 1.29 7.47 13.66
N PRO A 55 2.50 8.02 13.43
CA PRO A 55 3.13 7.96 12.11
C PRO A 55 3.20 6.52 11.63
N ASN A 56 3.01 6.31 10.33
CA ASN A 56 3.10 5.00 9.70
C ASN A 56 3.84 5.15 8.38
N SER A 57 4.82 4.29 8.14
CA SER A 57 5.60 4.27 6.89
C SER A 57 4.73 4.02 5.66
N HIS A 58 3.59 3.35 5.87
CA HIS A 58 2.77 2.79 4.81
C HIS A 58 3.61 2.03 3.77
N LEU A 59 4.64 1.31 4.24
CA LEU A 59 5.69 0.75 3.41
C LEU A 59 5.15 -0.12 2.26
N SER A 60 4.07 -0.86 2.49
CA SER A 60 3.42 -1.67 1.45
C SER A 60 2.86 -0.83 0.30
N LEU A 61 2.26 0.34 0.58
CA LEU A 61 1.76 1.25 -0.44
C LEU A 61 2.90 1.94 -1.19
N LEU A 62 3.93 2.39 -0.46
CA LEU A 62 5.14 2.97 -1.07
C LEU A 62 5.82 1.96 -2.01
N ALA A 63 5.95 0.70 -1.58
CA ALA A 63 6.55 -0.37 -2.37
C ALA A 63 5.70 -0.72 -3.61
N MET A 64 4.36 -0.73 -3.50
CA MET A 64 3.47 -0.97 -4.64
C MET A 64 3.68 0.09 -5.74
N VAL A 65 3.72 1.37 -5.37
CA VAL A 65 3.88 2.47 -6.34
C VAL A 65 5.28 2.48 -6.94
N ASP A 66 6.32 2.21 -6.15
CA ASP A 66 7.69 2.04 -6.67
C ASP A 66 7.78 0.87 -7.67
N CYS A 67 7.09 -0.26 -7.41
CA CYS A 67 7.03 -1.37 -8.36
C CYS A 67 6.38 -0.96 -9.68
N TRP A 68 5.22 -0.29 -9.64
CA TRP A 68 4.56 0.18 -10.87
C TRP A 68 5.43 1.17 -11.65
N HIS A 69 6.08 2.09 -10.94
CA HIS A 69 7.01 3.04 -11.53
C HIS A 69 8.17 2.33 -12.25
N LYS A 70 8.89 1.45 -11.55
CA LYS A 70 10.07 0.73 -12.08
C LYS A 70 9.74 -0.21 -13.23
N LEU A 71 8.57 -0.84 -13.19
CA LEU A 71 8.12 -1.77 -14.24
C LEU A 71 7.38 -1.06 -15.38
N ASN A 72 7.21 0.27 -15.29
CA ASN A 72 6.43 1.07 -16.24
C ASN A 72 5.00 0.50 -16.45
N ILE A 73 4.36 0.12 -15.36
CA ILE A 73 2.99 -0.41 -15.34
C ILE A 73 2.04 0.75 -15.02
N ASN A 74 0.99 0.91 -15.83
CA ASN A 74 -0.14 1.75 -15.50
C ASN A 74 -1.21 0.89 -14.78
N PRO A 75 -1.44 1.08 -13.47
CA PRO A 75 -2.39 0.25 -12.72
C PRO A 75 -3.85 0.48 -13.13
N TYR A 76 -4.14 1.46 -14.00
CA TYR A 76 -5.49 1.76 -14.46
C TYR A 76 -5.87 1.05 -15.78
N ASP A 77 -4.91 0.48 -16.52
CA ASP A 77 -5.14 -0.03 -17.89
C ASP A 77 -6.18 -1.18 -17.95
N HIS A 78 -6.40 -1.91 -16.85
CA HIS A 78 -7.27 -3.09 -16.81
C HIS A 78 -8.28 -3.09 -15.65
N MET A 79 -8.67 -1.91 -15.17
CA MET A 79 -9.64 -1.69 -14.07
C MET A 79 -10.95 -2.51 -14.15
N ILE A 80 -11.40 -2.87 -15.35
CA ILE A 80 -12.62 -3.66 -15.58
C ILE A 80 -12.47 -5.11 -15.06
N CYS A 81 -11.25 -5.64 -15.05
CA CYS A 81 -10.95 -7.03 -14.66
C CYS A 81 -10.45 -7.15 -13.22
N GLU A 82 -10.43 -6.05 -12.47
CA GLU A 82 -9.82 -6.01 -11.15
C GLU A 82 -10.81 -6.35 -10.03
N THR A 83 -10.27 -6.99 -9.00
CA THR A 83 -11.04 -7.34 -7.80
C THR A 83 -11.39 -6.07 -7.01
N PRO A 84 -12.51 -6.05 -6.27
CA PRO A 84 -12.86 -4.93 -5.40
C PRO A 84 -11.74 -4.52 -4.44
N ILE A 85 -10.96 -5.49 -3.94
CA ILE A 85 -9.83 -5.24 -3.04
C ILE A 85 -8.68 -4.52 -3.74
N PHE A 86 -8.41 -4.84 -4.99
CA PHE A 86 -7.37 -4.15 -5.76
C PHE A 86 -7.74 -2.68 -5.98
N ARG A 87 -8.99 -2.40 -6.35
CA ARG A 87 -9.47 -1.00 -6.49
C ARG A 87 -9.36 -0.21 -5.20
N LEU A 88 -9.65 -0.84 -4.05
CA LEU A 88 -9.49 -0.21 -2.74
C LEU A 88 -8.02 0.14 -2.48
N LEU A 89 -7.10 -0.82 -2.66
CA LEU A 89 -5.67 -0.59 -2.45
C LEU A 89 -5.10 0.45 -3.41
N LEU A 90 -5.50 0.43 -4.69
CA LEU A 90 -5.13 1.43 -5.67
C LEU A 90 -5.63 2.82 -5.26
N GLY A 91 -6.87 2.95 -4.81
CA GLY A 91 -7.42 4.23 -4.36
C GLY A 91 -6.74 4.76 -3.09
N ILE A 92 -6.38 3.90 -2.14
CA ILE A 92 -5.62 4.31 -0.94
C ILE A 92 -4.21 4.76 -1.32
N ALA A 93 -3.55 4.04 -2.24
CA ALA A 93 -2.24 4.43 -2.75
C ALA A 93 -2.30 5.77 -3.51
N GLU A 94 -3.30 5.97 -4.38
CA GLU A 94 -3.51 7.24 -5.07
C GLU A 94 -3.73 8.37 -4.06
N TYR A 95 -4.54 8.15 -3.03
CA TYR A 95 -4.79 9.15 -1.98
C TYR A 95 -3.51 9.54 -1.23
N LEU A 96 -2.69 8.56 -0.83
CA LEU A 96 -1.40 8.80 -0.18
C LEU A 96 -0.47 9.66 -1.05
N PHE A 97 -0.35 9.33 -2.34
CA PHE A 97 0.59 10.01 -3.25
C PHE A 97 0.06 11.34 -3.81
N ARG A 98 -1.24 11.65 -3.67
CA ARG A 98 -1.82 12.94 -4.05
C ARG A 98 -1.86 13.96 -2.91
N ASN A 99 -1.52 13.55 -1.69
CA ASN A 99 -1.48 14.41 -0.53
C ASN A 99 -0.03 14.54 -0.03
N ASP A 100 0.63 15.64 -0.40
CA ASP A 100 2.04 15.87 -0.07
C ASP A 100 2.32 15.77 1.44
N ASP A 101 1.42 16.27 2.29
CA ASP A 101 1.58 16.19 3.75
C ASP A 101 1.63 14.73 4.23
N PHE A 102 0.75 13.86 3.70
CA PHE A 102 0.70 12.45 4.09
C PHE A 102 1.84 11.64 3.49
N LEU A 103 2.24 11.96 2.26
CA LEU A 103 3.40 11.33 1.63
C LEU A 103 4.69 11.66 2.40
N ASP A 104 4.88 12.94 2.76
CA ASP A 104 6.03 13.37 3.55
C ASP A 104 6.07 12.71 4.93
N GLU A 105 4.92 12.61 5.61
CA GLU A 105 4.80 11.91 6.90
C GLU A 105 5.16 10.43 6.77
N ALA A 106 4.68 9.75 5.72
CA ALA A 106 4.96 8.34 5.48
C ALA A 106 6.44 8.09 5.17
N ILE A 107 7.06 8.92 4.32
CA ILE A 107 8.49 8.81 4.00
C ILE A 107 9.33 9.09 5.26
N GLU A 108 9.00 10.12 6.03
CA GLU A 108 9.75 10.46 7.25
C GLU A 108 9.62 9.35 8.30
N ALA A 109 8.43 8.78 8.47
CA ALA A 109 8.21 7.63 9.35
C ALA A 109 9.07 6.44 8.91
N ALA A 110 9.08 6.09 7.62
CA ALA A 110 9.88 4.99 7.08
C ALA A 110 11.40 5.18 7.32
N LEU A 111 11.88 6.42 7.34
CA LEU A 111 13.29 6.74 7.53
C LEU A 111 13.70 6.82 9.00
N THR A 112 12.84 7.37 9.85
CA THR A 112 13.25 7.86 11.17
C THR A 112 12.56 7.16 12.32
N ASP A 113 11.31 6.73 12.14
CA ASP A 113 10.55 6.09 13.21
C ASP A 113 11.18 4.72 13.51
N ILE A 114 11.40 4.45 14.80
CA ILE A 114 12.03 3.22 15.29
C ILE A 114 10.96 2.20 15.67
N ASP A 115 9.77 2.66 16.08
CA ASP A 115 8.70 1.81 16.60
C ASP A 115 8.08 0.95 15.49
N ILE A 116 8.02 1.47 14.26
CA ILE A 116 7.47 0.75 13.10
C ILE A 116 8.48 -0.13 12.35
N ARG A 117 9.77 -0.05 12.66
CA ARG A 117 10.82 -0.78 11.91
C ARG A 117 10.69 -2.29 12.00
N ALA A 118 10.19 -2.77 13.13
CA ALA A 118 9.93 -4.20 13.31
C ALA A 118 8.85 -4.64 12.32
N ASP A 119 7.75 -3.90 12.22
CA ASP A 119 6.65 -4.18 11.30
C ASP A 119 7.09 -4.07 9.83
N ASP A 120 7.88 -3.04 9.49
CA ASP A 120 8.46 -2.87 8.15
C ASP A 120 9.40 -4.02 7.77
N LEU A 121 10.21 -4.50 8.73
CA LEU A 121 11.07 -5.66 8.52
C LEU A 121 10.25 -6.93 8.30
N GLU A 122 9.22 -7.17 9.10
CA GLU A 122 8.32 -8.32 8.92
C GLU A 122 7.60 -8.29 7.56
N TYR A 123 7.22 -7.11 7.08
CA TYR A 123 6.71 -6.94 5.71
C TYR A 123 7.74 -7.36 4.66
N CYS A 124 8.99 -6.89 4.77
CA CYS A 124 10.05 -7.24 3.83
C CYS A 124 10.39 -8.74 3.84
N LEU A 125 10.41 -9.36 5.02
CA LEU A 125 10.61 -10.80 5.19
C LEU A 125 9.45 -11.58 4.55
N SER A 126 8.21 -11.17 4.82
CA SER A 126 7.02 -11.79 4.22
C SER A 126 7.05 -11.73 2.70
N ALA A 127 7.37 -10.56 2.12
CA ALA A 127 7.51 -10.40 0.68
C ALA A 127 8.62 -11.30 0.11
N THR A 128 9.74 -11.43 0.82
CA THR A 128 10.86 -12.31 0.44
C THR A 128 10.47 -13.79 0.46
N ILE A 129 9.65 -14.22 1.43
CA ILE A 129 9.14 -15.60 1.48
C ILE A 129 8.30 -15.90 0.24
N TRP A 130 7.36 -15.01 -0.11
CA TRP A 130 6.53 -15.17 -1.30
C TRP A 130 7.34 -15.14 -2.60
N GLU A 131 8.35 -14.27 -2.68
CA GLU A 131 9.28 -14.23 -3.82
C GLU A 131 9.99 -15.59 -4.01
N ASN A 132 10.53 -16.17 -2.93
CA ASN A 132 11.22 -17.47 -3.01
C ASN A 132 10.27 -18.59 -3.44
N ILE A 133 9.03 -18.62 -2.91
CA ILE A 133 8.01 -19.60 -3.31
C ILE A 133 7.77 -19.53 -4.83
N ILE A 134 7.63 -18.32 -5.37
CA ILE A 134 7.42 -18.09 -6.81
C ILE A 134 8.67 -18.48 -7.60
N HIS A 135 9.85 -18.06 -7.15
CA HIS A 135 11.14 -18.31 -7.81
C HIS A 135 11.39 -19.81 -8.01
N TYR A 136 11.20 -20.59 -6.95
CA TYR A 136 11.42 -22.04 -6.95
C TYR A 136 10.21 -22.83 -7.43
N LYS A 137 9.07 -22.18 -7.73
CA LYS A 137 7.80 -22.82 -8.12
C LYS A 137 7.34 -23.85 -7.08
N ASP A 138 7.54 -23.54 -5.81
CA ASP A 138 7.29 -24.43 -4.69
C ASP A 138 5.80 -24.43 -4.32
N MET A 139 5.04 -25.28 -5.00
CA MET A 139 3.58 -25.37 -4.80
C MET A 139 3.20 -25.93 -3.42
N GLU A 140 4.08 -26.69 -2.78
CA GLU A 140 3.82 -27.22 -1.43
C GLU A 140 3.85 -26.09 -0.40
N HIS A 141 4.91 -25.29 -0.42
CA HIS A 141 5.01 -24.11 0.46
C HIS A 141 3.96 -23.05 0.15
N TYR A 142 3.63 -22.84 -1.14
CA TYR A 142 2.53 -21.96 -1.52
C TYR A 142 1.22 -22.36 -0.82
N ASN A 143 0.83 -23.65 -0.92
CA ASN A 143 -0.41 -24.13 -0.34
C ASN A 143 -0.38 -24.00 1.19
N LEU A 144 0.73 -24.36 1.83
CA LEU A 144 0.86 -24.24 3.29
C LEU A 144 0.67 -22.80 3.77
N GLN A 145 1.38 -21.85 3.15
CA GLN A 145 1.30 -20.43 3.52
C GLN A 145 -0.09 -19.85 3.23
N PHE A 146 -0.67 -20.19 2.08
CA PHE A 146 -2.00 -19.70 1.70
C PHE A 146 -3.09 -20.21 2.66
N GLU A 147 -3.11 -21.52 2.96
CA GLU A 147 -4.12 -22.11 3.83
C GLU A 147 -4.01 -21.60 5.28
N ASP A 148 -2.78 -21.38 5.79
CA ASP A 148 -2.57 -20.84 7.14
C ASP A 148 -3.11 -19.40 7.26
N VAL A 149 -2.75 -18.53 6.31
CA VAL A 149 -3.24 -17.14 6.27
C VAL A 149 -4.76 -17.11 6.05
N SER A 150 -5.28 -17.91 5.13
CA SER A 150 -6.73 -18.06 4.89
C SER A 150 -7.46 -18.50 6.17
N GLY A 151 -6.91 -19.48 6.89
CA GLY A 151 -7.42 -19.95 8.17
C GLY A 151 -7.49 -18.86 9.23
N PHE A 152 -6.46 -18.03 9.36
CA PHE A 152 -6.42 -16.90 10.31
C PHE A 152 -7.53 -15.86 10.05
N PHE A 153 -7.87 -15.62 8.79
CA PHE A 153 -8.91 -14.64 8.42
C PHE A 153 -10.32 -15.21 8.36
N LYS A 154 -10.49 -16.53 8.43
CA LYS A 154 -11.77 -17.22 8.23
C LYS A 154 -12.91 -16.66 9.08
N GLU A 155 -12.69 -16.51 10.39
CA GLU A 155 -13.72 -15.99 11.31
C GLU A 155 -14.04 -14.50 11.06
N ARG A 156 -13.05 -13.71 10.62
CA ARG A 156 -13.21 -12.29 10.32
C ARG A 156 -13.88 -12.04 8.97
N LEU A 157 -13.74 -12.96 8.03
CA LEU A 157 -14.41 -12.93 6.74
C LEU A 157 -15.92 -13.13 6.90
N ASP A 158 -16.34 -14.02 7.80
CA ASP A 158 -17.75 -14.25 8.10
C ASP A 158 -18.40 -12.97 8.67
N GLU A 159 -17.71 -12.28 9.58
CA GLU A 159 -18.14 -10.97 10.11
C GLU A 159 -18.25 -9.90 9.00
N ALA A 160 -17.25 -9.81 8.11
CA ALA A 160 -17.23 -8.84 7.01
C ALA A 160 -18.34 -9.09 5.98
N ILE A 161 -18.65 -10.36 5.67
CA ILE A 161 -19.75 -10.75 4.77
C ILE A 161 -21.11 -10.39 5.40
N HIS A 162 -21.26 -10.59 6.71
CA HIS A 162 -22.49 -10.22 7.42
C HIS A 162 -22.73 -8.70 7.42
N ILE A 163 -21.69 -7.87 7.59
CA ILE A 163 -21.81 -6.41 7.54
C ILE A 163 -22.23 -5.92 6.14
N ASN A 164 -21.73 -6.54 5.06
CA ASN A 164 -22.14 -6.23 3.69
C ASN A 164 -23.55 -6.71 3.31
N SER A 165 -24.17 -7.54 4.15
CA SER A 165 -25.51 -8.09 3.93
C SER A 165 -26.62 -7.27 4.61
N ILE A 166 -26.26 -6.25 5.40
CA ILE A 166 -27.20 -5.29 5.96
C ILE A 166 -27.40 -4.17 4.93
N LYS A 167 -28.33 -4.41 4.00
CA LYS A 167 -28.99 -3.36 3.20
C LYS A 167 -30.33 -3.01 3.81
#